data_AF-A0A2V9V3T4-F1
#
_entry.id   AF-A0A2V9V3T4-F1
#
_cell.length_a   1.000
_cell.length_b   1.000
_cell.length_c   1.000
_cell.angle_alpha   90.00
_cell.angle_beta   90.00
_cell.angle_gamma   90.00
#
_symmetry.space_group_name_H-M   'P 1'
#
loop_
_entity.id
_entity.type
_entity.pdbx_description
1 polymer ?
#
loop_
_entity_poly.entity_id
_entity_poly.type
_entity_poly.pdbx_seq_one_letter_code
_entity_poly.pdbx_strand_id
1 'polypeptide(L)'
;GAEISFLPASAELTLDAVYTHDASLMTDFGMIAMRPGKANRVVEAAKHRDFCRSIGMPILGEVQAPGKTEAGDMVWLDAGTLLVGHGYRTNREGILQMRDLLRPHGVEVLEAPLPYGPGPSTCLHLMSLFSVLDEKTVVADLPWLAVETVELLKERGFGFIEIEPPERDTLAVNVLSLGNRRLAAIEENRKTNQR
;
A
#
# COMPACT_ATOMS: atom_id res chain seq x y z
N GLY A 1 -5.02 1.79 -21.69
CA GLY A 1 -5.82 1.23 -20.58
C GLY A 1 -4.91 0.44 -19.67
N ALA A 2 -5.44 -0.28 -18.69
CA ALA A 2 -4.68 -1.27 -17.93
C ALA A 2 -4.88 -2.67 -18.55
N GLU A 3 -3.85 -3.50 -18.51
CA GLU A 3 -3.95 -4.93 -18.78
C GLU A 3 -4.19 -5.67 -17.47
N ILE A 4 -5.11 -6.64 -17.46
CA ILE A 4 -5.43 -7.43 -16.27
C ILE A 4 -4.83 -8.82 -16.44
N SER A 5 -3.95 -9.18 -15.52
CA SER A 5 -3.33 -10.49 -15.43
C SER A 5 -3.94 -11.27 -14.26
N PHE A 6 -4.44 -12.49 -14.53
CA PHE A 6 -5.12 -13.30 -13.52
C PHE A 6 -4.19 -14.38 -12.96
N LEU A 7 -3.87 -14.29 -11.68
CA LEU A 7 -3.22 -15.38 -10.94
C LEU A 7 -4.19 -16.57 -10.83
N PRO A 8 -3.80 -17.79 -11.23
CA PRO A 8 -4.65 -18.96 -11.10
C PRO A 8 -4.99 -19.27 -9.63
N ALA A 9 -6.20 -19.79 -9.40
CA ALA A 9 -6.59 -20.29 -8.09
C ALA A 9 -5.66 -21.43 -7.62
N SER A 10 -5.43 -21.52 -6.32
CA SER A 10 -4.60 -22.55 -5.69
C SER A 10 -5.19 -22.97 -4.34
N ALA A 11 -5.14 -24.26 -4.04
CA ALA A 11 -5.57 -24.81 -2.75
C ALA A 11 -4.66 -24.39 -1.58
N GLU A 12 -3.49 -23.82 -1.87
CA GLU A 12 -2.55 -23.28 -0.87
C GLU A 12 -2.89 -21.83 -0.47
N LEU A 13 -3.80 -21.18 -1.20
CA LEU A 13 -4.24 -19.81 -0.93
C LEU A 13 -5.48 -19.80 -0.04
N THR A 14 -5.64 -18.73 0.73
CA THR A 14 -6.84 -18.49 1.54
C THR A 14 -7.73 -17.44 0.89
N LEU A 15 -8.89 -17.15 1.50
CA LEU A 15 -9.79 -16.09 1.01
C LEU A 15 -9.10 -14.72 0.93
N ASP A 16 -8.11 -14.46 1.77
CA ASP A 16 -7.37 -13.18 1.77
C ASP A 16 -6.56 -12.97 0.48
N ALA A 17 -6.30 -14.02 -0.32
CA ALA A 17 -5.53 -13.93 -1.56
C ALA A 17 -6.23 -13.10 -2.66
N VAL A 18 -7.52 -12.78 -2.49
CA VAL A 18 -8.21 -11.81 -3.37
C VAL A 18 -7.68 -10.39 -3.18
N TYR A 19 -7.10 -10.08 -2.02
CA TYR A 19 -6.42 -8.82 -1.73
C TYR A 19 -4.97 -8.87 -2.21
N THR A 20 -4.80 -8.88 -3.53
CA THR A 20 -3.51 -9.08 -4.20
C THR A 20 -2.48 -7.99 -3.92
N HIS A 21 -2.91 -6.82 -3.44
CA HIS A 21 -1.99 -5.72 -3.19
C HIS A 21 -0.94 -6.08 -2.12
N ASP A 22 -1.37 -6.59 -0.97
CA ASP A 22 -0.50 -6.69 0.22
C ASP A 22 0.72 -7.60 0.06
N ALA A 23 0.62 -8.64 -0.78
CA ALA A 23 1.63 -9.69 -0.88
C ALA A 23 2.85 -9.31 -1.76
N SER A 24 2.76 -8.23 -2.55
CA SER A 24 3.82 -7.81 -3.46
C SER A 24 3.73 -6.33 -3.80
N LEU A 25 4.87 -5.64 -3.84
CA LEU A 25 4.95 -4.28 -4.35
C LEU A 25 5.49 -4.31 -5.78
N MET A 26 4.75 -3.73 -6.72
CA MET A 26 5.22 -3.53 -8.09
C MET A 26 6.04 -2.24 -8.18
N THR A 27 7.17 -2.29 -8.88
CA THR A 27 8.06 -1.15 -9.12
C THR A 27 8.53 -1.17 -10.57
N ASP A 28 9.06 -0.05 -11.07
CA ASP A 28 9.68 0.05 -12.40
C ASP A 28 10.91 -0.87 -12.56
N PHE A 29 11.44 -1.40 -11.46
CA PHE A 29 12.64 -2.25 -11.43
C PHE A 29 12.31 -3.73 -11.19
N GLY A 30 11.03 -4.06 -11.05
CA GLY A 30 10.52 -5.40 -10.79
C GLY A 30 9.72 -5.52 -9.50
N MET A 31 9.12 -6.70 -9.32
CA MET A 31 8.31 -7.00 -8.15
C MET A 31 9.19 -7.19 -6.91
N ILE A 32 8.81 -6.60 -5.79
CA ILE A 32 9.33 -6.96 -4.47
C ILE A 32 8.33 -7.89 -3.78
N ALA A 33 8.75 -9.09 -3.40
CA ALA A 33 7.92 -10.00 -2.62
C ALA A 33 7.85 -9.53 -1.16
N MET A 34 6.64 -9.26 -0.68
CA MET A 34 6.43 -8.81 0.69
C MET A 34 6.51 -9.99 1.67
N ARG A 35 6.59 -9.68 2.96
CA ARG A 35 6.53 -10.68 4.02
C ARG A 35 5.39 -10.38 4.99
N PRO A 36 4.14 -10.74 4.63
CA PRO A 36 2.99 -10.54 5.49
C PRO A 36 3.20 -11.11 6.90
N GLY A 37 2.74 -10.37 7.91
CA GLY A 37 2.96 -10.75 9.31
C GLY A 37 2.15 -11.99 9.72
N LYS A 38 1.02 -12.25 9.03
CA LYS A 38 0.16 -13.41 9.28
C LYS A 38 0.70 -14.64 8.53
N ALA A 39 0.93 -15.73 9.26
CA ALA A 39 1.52 -16.95 8.71
C ALA A 39 0.73 -17.54 7.52
N ASN A 40 -0.61 -17.42 7.53
CA ASN A 40 -1.48 -17.92 6.46
C ASN A 40 -1.42 -17.11 5.16
N ARG A 41 -0.74 -15.96 5.15
CA ARG A 41 -0.58 -15.10 3.95
C ARG A 41 0.82 -15.14 3.34
N VAL A 42 1.78 -15.81 3.99
CA VAL A 42 3.19 -15.87 3.51
C VAL A 42 3.30 -16.56 2.14
N VAL A 43 2.43 -17.53 1.86
CA VAL A 43 2.41 -18.26 0.58
C VAL A 43 2.01 -17.36 -0.59
N GLU A 44 1.22 -16.30 -0.34
CA GLU A 44 0.74 -15.38 -1.39
C GLU A 44 1.90 -14.74 -2.14
N ALA A 45 2.90 -14.22 -1.42
CA ALA A 45 4.08 -13.58 -2.01
C ALA A 45 4.88 -14.53 -2.90
N ALA A 46 4.97 -15.82 -2.52
CA ALA A 46 5.62 -16.84 -3.34
C ALA A 46 4.84 -17.13 -4.63
N LYS A 47 3.51 -17.24 -4.55
CA LYS A 47 2.65 -17.44 -5.73
C LYS A 47 2.71 -16.23 -6.68
N HIS A 48 2.76 -15.02 -6.13
CA HIS A 48 2.94 -13.79 -6.89
C HIS A 48 4.26 -13.83 -7.64
N ARG A 49 5.38 -14.12 -6.95
CA ARG A 49 6.70 -14.24 -7.57
C ARG A 49 6.72 -15.23 -8.74
N ASP A 50 6.14 -16.41 -8.55
CA ASP A 50 6.14 -17.47 -9.56
C ASP A 50 5.29 -17.07 -10.78
N PHE A 51 4.14 -16.40 -10.55
CA PHE A 51 3.31 -15.84 -11.61
C PHE A 51 4.00 -14.69 -12.35
N CYS A 52 4.65 -13.78 -11.63
CA CYS A 52 5.39 -12.67 -12.23
C CYS A 52 6.51 -13.19 -13.14
N ARG A 53 7.22 -14.24 -12.71
CA ARG A 53 8.22 -14.93 -13.55
C ARG A 53 7.60 -15.57 -14.79
N SER A 54 6.43 -16.19 -14.68
CA SER A 54 5.80 -16.88 -15.83
C SER A 54 5.33 -15.91 -16.91
N ILE A 55 5.04 -14.65 -16.56
CA ILE A 55 4.71 -13.57 -17.49
C ILE A 55 5.93 -12.71 -17.89
N GLY A 56 7.15 -13.08 -17.47
CA GLY A 56 8.39 -12.37 -17.82
C GLY A 56 8.67 -11.10 -17.03
N MET A 57 7.95 -10.84 -15.93
CA MET A 57 8.20 -9.68 -15.06
C MET A 57 9.39 -9.95 -14.13
N PRO A 58 10.37 -9.02 -14.04
CA PRO A 58 11.52 -9.17 -13.16
C PRO A 58 11.12 -9.15 -11.68
N ILE A 59 11.92 -9.80 -10.85
CA ILE A 59 11.81 -9.78 -9.40
C ILE A 59 12.98 -8.96 -8.88
N LEU A 60 12.69 -7.82 -8.24
CA LEU A 60 13.71 -6.95 -7.66
C LEU A 60 14.29 -7.57 -6.38
N GLY A 61 13.44 -8.19 -5.56
CA GLY A 61 13.88 -8.83 -4.32
C GLY A 61 12.73 -9.35 -3.48
N GLU A 62 13.04 -9.72 -2.25
CA GLU A 62 12.06 -10.20 -1.28
C GLU A 62 12.47 -9.80 0.14
N VAL A 63 11.49 -9.46 0.97
CA VAL A 63 11.70 -9.14 2.38
C VAL A 63 11.85 -10.43 3.20
N GLN A 64 12.91 -10.51 4.00
CA GLN A 64 13.25 -11.65 4.84
C GLN A 64 12.94 -11.39 6.32
N ALA A 65 12.74 -12.48 7.08
CA ALA A 65 12.68 -12.40 8.53
C ALA A 65 14.00 -11.80 9.09
N PRO A 66 13.96 -10.95 10.14
CA PRO A 66 12.80 -10.61 10.98
C PRO A 66 11.89 -9.50 10.43
N GLY A 67 12.11 -9.05 9.19
CA GLY A 67 11.25 -8.10 8.50
C GLY A 67 9.81 -8.59 8.34
N LYS A 68 8.88 -7.66 8.48
CA LYS A 68 7.47 -7.82 8.10
C LYS A 68 7.09 -6.63 7.24
N THR A 69 6.42 -6.87 6.13
CA THR A 69 5.93 -5.85 5.20
C THR A 69 4.63 -6.32 4.56
N GLU A 70 3.72 -5.39 4.34
CA GLU A 70 2.53 -5.59 3.50
C GLU A 70 2.36 -4.35 2.62
N ALA A 71 2.08 -4.52 1.33
CA ALA A 71 2.06 -3.39 0.40
C ALA A 71 0.95 -2.37 0.70
N GLY A 72 -0.11 -2.72 1.44
CA GLY A 72 -1.07 -1.74 1.95
C GLY A 72 -0.44 -0.62 2.79
N ASP A 73 0.77 -0.83 3.33
CA ASP A 73 1.54 0.22 4.01
C ASP A 73 2.44 1.04 3.07
N MET A 74 2.42 0.79 1.76
CA MET A 74 3.37 1.35 0.79
C MET A 74 2.63 2.34 -0.10
N VAL A 75 2.96 3.62 0.00
CA VAL A 75 2.35 4.69 -0.80
C VAL A 75 3.43 5.45 -1.55
N TRP A 76 3.40 5.39 -2.88
CA TRP A 76 4.24 6.22 -3.73
C TRP A 76 3.76 7.67 -3.65
N LEU A 77 4.62 8.58 -3.18
CA LEU A 77 4.33 10.02 -3.20
C LEU A 77 4.70 10.65 -4.54
N ASP A 78 5.73 10.11 -5.18
CA ASP A 78 6.21 10.44 -6.52
C ASP A 78 7.10 9.30 -7.02
N ALA A 79 7.63 9.41 -8.24
CA ALA A 79 8.48 8.37 -8.85
C ALA A 79 9.78 8.08 -8.07
N GLY A 80 10.21 8.98 -7.19
CA GLY A 80 11.45 8.87 -6.43
C GLY A 80 11.24 8.66 -4.93
N THR A 81 10.00 8.66 -4.42
CA THR A 81 9.73 8.63 -2.99
C THR A 81 8.62 7.64 -2.65
N LEU A 82 8.97 6.63 -1.85
CA LEU A 82 8.03 5.70 -1.25
C LEU A 82 7.83 6.03 0.23
N LEU A 83 6.59 6.28 0.63
CA LEU A 83 6.20 6.38 2.04
C LEU A 83 5.78 5.00 2.56
N VAL A 84 6.34 4.60 3.70
CA VAL A 84 6.12 3.27 4.28
C VAL A 84 5.57 3.38 5.68
N GLY A 85 4.38 2.83 5.89
CA GLY A 85 3.72 2.71 7.17
C GLY A 85 4.54 1.89 8.16
N HIS A 86 4.81 2.43 9.34
CA HIS A 86 5.34 1.69 10.47
C HIS A 86 4.21 1.40 11.46
N GLY A 87 3.89 0.12 11.60
CA GLY A 87 2.83 -0.35 12.48
C GLY A 87 2.90 -1.85 12.75
N TYR A 88 1.74 -2.47 12.96
CA TYR A 88 1.69 -3.89 13.32
C TYR A 88 1.97 -4.82 12.12
N ARG A 89 1.62 -4.39 10.91
CA ARG A 89 1.80 -5.13 9.66
C ARG A 89 3.20 -4.98 9.09
N THR A 90 3.68 -3.75 9.00
CA THR A 90 5.04 -3.43 8.54
C THR A 90 5.92 -2.94 9.69
N ASN A 91 7.04 -3.62 9.95
CA ASN A 91 7.96 -3.30 11.05
C ASN A 91 9.24 -2.60 10.57
N ARG A 92 10.02 -2.05 11.51
CA ARG A 92 11.25 -1.31 11.22
C ARG A 92 12.28 -2.12 10.40
N GLU A 93 12.44 -3.41 10.69
CA GLU A 93 13.32 -4.31 9.94
C GLU A 93 12.88 -4.48 8.48
N GLY A 94 11.57 -4.56 8.24
CA GLY A 94 11.00 -4.56 6.90
C GLY A 94 11.29 -3.25 6.16
N ILE A 95 11.10 -2.11 6.84
CA ILE A 95 11.37 -0.77 6.27
C ILE A 95 12.86 -0.62 5.90
N LEU A 96 13.77 -1.12 6.72
CA LEU A 96 15.21 -1.11 6.42
C LEU A 96 15.54 -1.94 5.17
N GLN A 97 14.94 -3.11 5.01
CA GLN A 97 15.13 -3.92 3.81
C GLN A 97 14.53 -3.25 2.56
N MET A 98 13.37 -2.59 2.69
CA MET A 98 12.80 -1.78 1.60
C MET A 98 13.75 -0.65 1.19
N ARG A 99 14.37 0.05 2.15
CA ARG A 99 15.43 1.04 1.88
C ARG A 99 16.59 0.44 1.11
N ASP A 100 17.09 -0.72 1.53
CA ASP A 100 18.24 -1.35 0.89
C ASP A 100 17.94 -1.85 -0.54
N LEU A 101 16.72 -2.36 -0.78
CA LEU A 101 16.28 -2.80 -2.11
C LEU A 101 16.10 -1.62 -3.08
N LEU A 102 15.60 -0.49 -2.59
CA LEU A 102 15.20 0.65 -3.43
C LEU A 102 16.28 1.72 -3.59
N ARG A 103 17.20 1.87 -2.63
CA ARG A 103 18.32 2.83 -2.69
C ARG A 103 19.19 2.72 -3.95
N PRO A 104 19.56 1.53 -4.46
CA PRO A 104 20.32 1.41 -5.71
C PRO A 104 19.61 1.99 -6.94
N HIS A 105 18.29 2.16 -6.85
CA HIS A 105 17.44 2.68 -7.91
C HIS A 105 17.07 4.16 -7.71
N GLY A 106 17.69 4.84 -6.73
CA GLY A 106 17.47 6.26 -6.48
C GLY A 106 16.14 6.59 -5.80
N VAL A 107 15.44 5.59 -5.25
CA VAL A 107 14.19 5.78 -4.52
C VAL A 107 14.45 6.01 -3.04
N GLU A 108 13.96 7.12 -2.51
CA GLU A 108 13.93 7.45 -1.10
C GLU A 108 12.76 6.73 -0.41
N VAL A 109 13.04 6.09 0.73
CA VAL A 109 12.01 5.39 1.53
C VAL A 109 11.85 6.10 2.87
N LEU A 110 10.72 6.80 3.00
CA LEU A 110 10.31 7.53 4.20
C LEU A 110 9.44 6.66 5.10
N GLU A 111 9.54 6.86 6.40
CA GLU A 111 8.75 6.14 7.40
C GLU A 111 7.56 7.00 7.84
N ALA A 112 6.35 6.44 7.84
CA ALA A 112 5.13 7.07 8.33
C ALA A 112 4.58 6.29 9.54
N PRO A 113 4.55 6.87 10.75
CA PRO A 113 3.97 6.17 11.90
C PRO A 113 2.47 5.97 11.71
N LEU A 114 1.98 4.76 11.98
CA LEU A 114 0.53 4.51 12.10
C LEU A 114 0.05 4.85 13.52
N PRO A 115 -1.19 5.33 13.67
CA PRO A 115 -1.80 5.52 14.99
C PRO A 115 -2.02 4.19 15.70
N TYR A 116 -2.27 4.22 17.01
CA TYR A 116 -2.70 3.02 17.76
C TYR A 116 -3.99 2.41 17.19
N GLY A 117 -4.91 3.28 16.77
CA GLY A 117 -6.18 2.88 16.18
C GLY A 117 -7.05 1.99 17.06
N PRO A 118 -7.70 0.95 16.51
CA PRO A 118 -8.45 -0.02 17.32
C PRO A 118 -7.56 -1.13 17.91
N GLY A 119 -6.24 -1.03 17.75
CA GLY A 119 -5.27 -1.99 18.28
C GLY A 119 -4.78 -3.06 17.28
N PRO A 120 -3.87 -3.95 17.73
CA PRO A 120 -3.08 -4.84 16.87
C PRO A 120 -3.87 -5.94 16.14
N SER A 121 -5.10 -6.23 16.58
CA SER A 121 -5.96 -7.21 15.91
C SER A 121 -6.58 -6.69 14.62
N THR A 122 -6.55 -5.37 14.40
CA THR A 122 -7.16 -4.74 13.23
C THR A 122 -6.21 -4.77 12.03
N CYS A 123 -6.77 -5.00 10.84
CA CYS A 123 -6.08 -4.78 9.58
C CYS A 123 -6.05 -3.27 9.27
N LEU A 124 -5.18 -2.54 9.97
CA LEU A 124 -4.94 -1.13 9.70
C LEU A 124 -3.62 -0.99 8.93
N HIS A 125 -3.71 -0.51 7.70
CA HIS A 125 -2.55 -0.14 6.89
C HIS A 125 -2.52 1.37 6.66
N LEU A 126 -1.39 1.89 6.18
CA LEU A 126 -1.29 3.29 5.77
C LEU A 126 -2.37 3.68 4.74
N MET A 127 -2.65 2.81 3.77
CA MET A 127 -3.71 3.02 2.78
C MET A 127 -5.14 2.92 3.33
N SER A 128 -5.30 2.43 4.57
CA SER A 128 -6.57 2.55 5.30
C SER A 128 -6.82 3.96 5.84
N LEU A 129 -5.82 4.85 5.74
CA LEU A 129 -5.87 6.22 6.26
C LEU A 129 -5.81 7.27 5.16
N PHE A 130 -5.13 7.00 4.04
CA PHE A 130 -5.14 7.89 2.88
C PHE A 130 -4.74 7.18 1.59
N SER A 131 -5.15 7.75 0.45
CA SER A 131 -4.67 7.35 -0.89
C SER A 131 -4.30 8.58 -1.71
N VAL A 132 -3.28 8.43 -2.56
CA VAL A 132 -2.88 9.46 -3.54
C VAL A 132 -3.78 9.34 -4.77
N LEU A 133 -4.42 10.45 -5.15
CA LEU A 133 -5.37 10.49 -6.27
C LEU A 133 -4.71 10.95 -7.57
N ASP A 134 -3.83 11.94 -7.46
CA ASP A 134 -3.02 12.51 -8.53
C ASP A 134 -1.71 13.08 -7.95
N GLU A 135 -0.96 13.85 -8.73
CA GLU A 135 0.39 14.31 -8.37
C GLU A 135 0.44 15.15 -7.08
N LYS A 136 -0.68 15.79 -6.70
CA LYS A 136 -0.73 16.71 -5.55
C LYS A 136 -2.02 16.61 -4.74
N THR A 137 -2.81 15.55 -4.88
CA THR A 137 -4.06 15.39 -4.14
C THR A 137 -4.10 14.04 -3.42
N VAL A 138 -4.46 14.06 -2.15
CA VAL A 138 -4.77 12.87 -1.37
C VAL A 138 -6.22 12.89 -0.90
N VAL A 139 -6.86 11.71 -0.87
CA VAL A 139 -8.06 11.49 -0.04
C VAL A 139 -7.61 10.94 1.30
N ALA A 140 -8.12 11.47 2.41
CA ALA A 140 -7.62 11.13 3.73
C ALA A 140 -8.71 11.05 4.80
N ASP A 141 -8.57 10.09 5.71
CA ASP A 141 -9.16 10.13 7.05
C ASP A 141 -8.21 10.88 7.98
N LEU A 142 -8.24 12.22 7.85
CA LEU A 142 -7.26 13.11 8.45
C LEU A 142 -7.13 12.96 9.98
N PRO A 143 -8.21 12.81 10.78
CA PRO A 143 -8.11 12.59 12.23
C PRO A 143 -7.31 11.35 12.65
N TRP A 144 -7.10 10.40 11.75
CA TRP A 144 -6.40 9.16 12.02
C TRP A 144 -4.96 9.13 11.53
N LEU A 145 -4.52 10.10 10.72
CA LEU A 145 -3.13 10.20 10.33
C LEU A 145 -2.28 10.71 11.49
N ALA A 146 -1.07 10.15 11.63
CA ALA A 146 -0.08 10.73 12.54
C ALA A 146 0.32 12.13 12.07
N VAL A 147 0.60 13.01 13.03
CA VAL A 147 0.91 14.43 12.78
C VAL A 147 2.08 14.56 11.82
N GLU A 148 3.12 13.75 11.99
CA GLU A 148 4.31 13.74 11.14
C GLU A 148 3.98 13.42 9.68
N THR A 149 3.04 12.50 9.44
CA THR A 149 2.58 12.17 8.08
C THR A 149 1.80 13.33 7.46
N VAL A 150 0.93 13.98 8.24
CA VAL A 150 0.15 15.14 7.76
C VAL A 150 1.07 16.30 7.39
N GLU A 151 2.03 16.64 8.25
CA GLU A 151 2.95 17.75 8.00
C GLU A 151 3.89 17.45 6.83
N LEU A 152 4.40 16.22 6.70
CA LEU A 152 5.17 15.79 5.53
C LEU A 152 4.41 16.00 4.22
N LEU A 153 3.14 15.58 4.17
CA LEU A 153 2.30 15.73 2.98
C LEU A 153 2.05 17.21 2.67
N LYS A 154 1.78 18.05 3.68
CA LYS A 154 1.63 19.51 3.51
C LYS A 154 2.92 20.18 3.00
N GLU A 155 4.07 19.85 3.58
CA GLU A 155 5.38 20.36 3.17
C GLU A 155 5.68 19.99 1.70
N ARG A 156 5.24 18.81 1.26
CA ARG A 156 5.34 18.36 -0.14
C ARG A 156 4.26 18.94 -1.06
N GLY A 157 3.37 19.78 -0.54
CA GLY A 157 2.36 20.51 -1.30
C GLY A 157 1.13 19.69 -1.68
N PHE A 158 0.81 18.62 -0.95
CA PHE A 158 -0.42 17.88 -1.16
C PHE A 158 -1.64 18.65 -0.65
N GLY A 159 -2.69 18.72 -1.49
CA GLY A 159 -4.04 19.06 -1.09
C GLY A 159 -4.76 17.85 -0.51
N PHE A 160 -5.66 18.11 0.44
CA PHE A 160 -6.41 17.07 1.15
C PHE A 160 -7.89 17.13 0.76
N ILE A 161 -8.44 15.98 0.37
CA ILE A 161 -9.86 15.72 0.36
C ILE A 161 -10.14 14.86 1.59
N GLU A 162 -10.71 15.47 2.62
CA GLU A 162 -11.12 14.72 3.81
C GLU A 162 -12.36 13.86 3.47
N ILE A 163 -12.36 12.60 3.92
CA ILE A 163 -13.53 11.75 3.80
C ILE A 163 -14.66 12.23 4.72
N GLU A 164 -15.88 11.78 4.44
CA GLU A 164 -16.95 11.89 5.43
C GLU A 164 -16.75 10.86 6.54
N PRO A 165 -16.76 11.25 7.84
CA PRO A 165 -16.45 10.34 8.93
C PRO A 165 -17.28 9.03 8.95
N PRO A 166 -18.59 9.02 8.64
CA PRO A 166 -19.35 7.78 8.57
C PRO A 166 -18.93 6.83 7.44
N GLU A 167 -18.26 7.33 6.41
CA GLU A 167 -17.82 6.56 5.24
C GLU A 167 -16.44 5.91 5.44
N ARG A 168 -15.83 6.06 6.63
CA ARG A 168 -14.61 5.33 7.04
C ARG A 168 -14.84 3.82 7.03
N ASP A 169 -15.95 3.37 7.61
CA ASP A 169 -16.25 1.93 7.76
C ASP A 169 -16.55 1.26 6.42
N THR A 170 -16.93 2.06 5.41
CA THR A 170 -17.12 1.66 4.01
C THR A 170 -15.88 1.94 3.15
N LEU A 171 -14.72 2.17 3.78
CA LEU A 171 -13.41 2.30 3.15
C LEU A 171 -13.31 3.46 2.15
N ALA A 172 -13.86 4.63 2.46
CA ALA A 172 -13.84 5.80 1.57
C ALA A 172 -12.47 6.25 1.07
N VAL A 173 -11.40 5.98 1.82
CA VAL A 173 -10.03 6.28 1.38
C VAL A 173 -9.45 5.26 0.40
N ASN A 174 -10.09 4.09 0.24
CA ASN A 174 -9.60 3.03 -0.63
C ASN A 174 -9.97 3.32 -2.08
N VAL A 175 -9.18 4.21 -2.69
CA VAL A 175 -9.38 4.73 -4.04
C VAL A 175 -8.16 4.38 -4.88
N LEU A 176 -8.38 3.76 -6.04
CA LEU A 176 -7.34 3.45 -7.00
C LEU A 176 -7.28 4.52 -8.10
N SER A 177 -6.14 5.19 -8.24
CA SER A 177 -5.88 6.07 -9.38
C SER A 177 -5.51 5.26 -10.63
N LEU A 178 -6.19 5.54 -11.74
CA LEU A 178 -5.97 4.89 -13.05
C LEU A 178 -5.26 5.82 -14.04
N GLY A 179 -4.69 6.92 -13.54
CA GLY A 179 -4.14 8.01 -14.33
C GLY A 179 -5.19 8.78 -15.13
N ASN A 180 -4.78 9.91 -15.72
CA ASN A 180 -5.65 10.80 -16.49
C ASN A 180 -6.89 11.25 -15.69
N ARG A 181 -6.71 11.52 -14.38
CA ARG A 181 -7.78 11.96 -13.46
C ARG A 181 -8.97 10.98 -13.38
N ARG A 182 -8.73 9.69 -13.61
CA ARG A 182 -9.73 8.62 -13.44
C ARG A 182 -9.46 7.87 -12.16
N LEU A 183 -10.49 7.71 -11.34
CA LEU A 183 -10.43 7.06 -10.05
C LEU A 183 -11.43 5.89 -10.05
N ALA A 184 -11.07 4.79 -9.39
CA ALA A 184 -11.99 3.74 -9.01
C ALA A 184 -12.20 3.81 -7.49
N ALA A 185 -13.44 3.96 -7.07
CA ALA A 185 -13.85 4.11 -5.69
C ALA A 185 -15.09 3.26 -5.41
N ILE A 186 -15.32 2.95 -4.14
CA ILE A 186 -16.49 2.20 -3.66
C ILE A 186 -17.73 3.11 -3.76
N GLU A 187 -18.78 2.64 -4.43
CA GLU A 187 -19.96 3.45 -4.81
C GLU A 187 -20.73 3.99 -3.60
N GLU A 188 -20.72 3.24 -2.50
CA GLU A 188 -21.42 3.52 -1.26
C GLU A 188 -20.95 4.82 -0.59
N ASN A 189 -19.70 5.26 -0.86
CA ASN A 189 -19.09 6.46 -0.30
C ASN A 189 -19.51 7.74 -1.03
N ARG A 190 -20.82 7.91 -1.24
CA ARG A 190 -21.39 8.91 -2.14
C ARG A 190 -20.98 10.34 -1.82
N LYS A 191 -20.83 10.68 -0.54
CA LYS A 191 -20.50 12.06 -0.16
C LYS A 191 -19.02 12.36 -0.37
N THR A 192 -18.13 11.42 -0.04
CA THR A 192 -16.70 11.53 -0.36
C THR A 192 -16.50 11.55 -1.89
N ASN A 193 -17.19 10.67 -2.63
CA ASN A 193 -17.09 10.59 -4.10
C ASN A 193 -17.56 11.85 -4.83
N GLN A 194 -18.38 12.71 -4.20
CA GLN A 194 -18.82 13.99 -4.76
C GLN A 194 -17.79 15.11 -4.62
N ARG A 195 -16.80 14.96 -3.75
CA ARG A 195 -15.73 15.94 -3.50
C ARG A 195 -14.60 15.78 -4.51
#